data_AF-A0A1Q5MSP9-F1
#
_entry.id   AF-A0A1Q5MSP9-F1
#
_cell.length_a   1.000
_cell.length_b   1.000
_cell.length_c   1.000
_cell.angle_alpha   90.00
_cell.angle_beta   90.00
_cell.angle_gamma   90.00
#
_symmetry.space_group_name_H-M   'P 1'
#
loop_
_entity.id
_entity.type
_entity.pdbx_description
1 polymer ?
#
loop_
_entity_poly.entity_id
_entity_poly.type
_entity_poly.pdbx_seq_one_letter_code
_entity_poly.pdbx_strand_id
1 'polypeptide(L)'
;MRLQRVLAATVLLASCAALTACEDSEPGGRQAAATGAVTAPVATPGSLAEAQKYVQRYASCENMGTKPDDGRLPLTDLTTPGKWSVTERGVCSDRTGHGEIVFYTAADMKEFQAGYKQHVMDEIAAGRGAYGLNSRVFVGEHYAVTPTETKTALALAQSDLRILTCNPTFAVPEGYKREKALVDGCVLSDFVGSSDGEGSPNFQTPQEDPASAGGQSAKPGGPAQGSLGLPRAGSMDELKKLVHPHTVDCTHMSAAPDAVAASSIDYQPVVEGEQLAWGIRERAICGEPAGEQRAHDLNWLDVVRDMKTLQNKAKAAQQADLKDDGRLKATASRLLVGENIAVETNSRAVRDGLYQLQFLSLNCEPGFRAPAGYRLEKAQTEGCVLTNYEK
;
A
#
# COMPACT_ATOMS: atom_id res chain seq x y z
N MET A 1 62.13 -16.55 -10.63
CA MET A 1 61.36 -17.57 -11.38
C MET A 1 59.90 -17.41 -10.98
N ARG A 2 58.87 -17.42 -11.84
CA ARG A 2 58.73 -17.34 -13.31
C ARG A 2 57.55 -16.38 -13.58
N LEU A 3 57.63 -15.52 -14.60
CA LEU A 3 56.45 -14.79 -15.08
C LEU A 3 55.62 -15.71 -15.98
N GLN A 4 54.30 -15.54 -15.99
CA GLN A 4 53.47 -15.88 -17.15
C GLN A 4 52.67 -14.64 -17.57
N ARG A 5 52.86 -14.25 -18.83
CA ARG A 5 52.08 -13.23 -19.54
C ARG A 5 50.97 -13.94 -20.30
N VAL A 6 49.78 -13.36 -20.38
CA VAL A 6 48.79 -13.69 -21.42
C VAL A 6 48.33 -12.37 -22.05
N LEU A 7 48.10 -12.40 -23.37
CA LEU A 7 48.06 -11.23 -24.24
C LEU A 7 46.69 -10.54 -24.29
N ALA A 8 46.72 -9.23 -24.59
CA ALA A 8 45.56 -8.45 -24.97
C ALA A 8 45.18 -8.69 -26.45
N ALA A 9 43.89 -8.53 -26.77
CA ALA A 9 43.39 -8.47 -28.14
C ALA A 9 42.28 -7.41 -28.26
N THR A 10 42.67 -6.18 -28.53
CA THR A 10 41.77 -5.09 -28.96
C THR A 10 41.46 -5.23 -30.45
N VAL A 11 40.17 -5.22 -30.82
CA VAL A 11 39.74 -5.07 -32.22
C VAL A 11 39.07 -3.72 -32.38
N LEU A 12 39.75 -2.80 -33.05
CA LEU A 12 39.19 -1.55 -33.58
C LEU A 12 38.71 -1.81 -35.01
N LEU A 13 37.45 -1.49 -35.30
CA LEU A 13 36.90 -1.45 -36.66
C LEU A 13 36.59 0.00 -37.00
N ALA A 14 37.53 0.63 -37.72
CA ALA A 14 37.34 1.93 -38.34
C ALA A 14 37.18 1.73 -39.86
N SER A 15 36.09 2.23 -40.42
CA SER A 15 35.77 2.08 -41.85
C SER A 15 35.52 3.46 -42.47
N CYS A 16 36.51 3.99 -43.20
CA CYS A 16 36.38 5.21 -43.99
C CYS A 16 36.77 4.95 -45.45
N ALA A 17 35.79 5.07 -46.35
CA ALA A 17 35.92 5.22 -47.80
C ALA A 17 34.52 5.60 -48.34
N ALA A 18 34.34 6.48 -49.34
CA ALA A 18 35.28 7.34 -50.04
C ALA A 18 34.55 8.63 -50.52
N LEU A 19 35.31 9.65 -50.91
CA LEU A 19 34.80 10.85 -51.57
C LEU A 19 34.38 10.57 -53.02
N THR A 20 33.31 11.21 -53.49
CA THR A 20 33.15 11.59 -54.90
C THR A 20 32.83 13.08 -54.97
N ALA A 21 33.69 13.84 -55.64
CA ALA A 21 33.58 15.29 -55.77
C ALA A 21 32.67 15.71 -56.94
N CYS A 22 32.06 16.89 -56.81
CA CYS A 22 31.56 17.71 -57.91
C CYS A 22 31.73 19.20 -57.54
N GLU A 23 32.83 19.81 -58.00
CA GLU A 23 32.92 21.24 -58.36
C GLU A 23 32.58 21.33 -59.88
N ASP A 24 32.22 22.43 -60.54
CA ASP A 24 32.16 23.88 -60.23
C ASP A 24 30.68 24.32 -59.93
N SER A 25 30.21 25.59 -59.93
CA SER A 25 30.77 26.91 -60.32
C SER A 25 30.23 28.10 -59.50
N GLU A 26 30.75 29.29 -59.80
CA GLU A 26 30.55 30.60 -59.17
C GLU A 26 29.37 31.45 -59.73
N PRO A 27 29.16 32.73 -59.32
CA PRO A 27 29.11 33.29 -57.95
C PRO A 27 27.87 34.20 -57.72
N GLY A 28 27.49 34.45 -56.45
CA GLY A 28 26.47 35.45 -56.14
C GLY A 28 26.15 35.59 -54.66
N GLY A 29 26.92 36.41 -53.94
CA GLY A 29 26.82 36.48 -52.48
C GLY A 29 25.59 37.24 -51.95
N ARG A 30 24.97 36.70 -50.89
CA ARG A 30 24.42 37.47 -49.77
C ARG A 30 24.30 36.59 -48.52
N GLN A 31 24.71 37.14 -47.39
CA GLN A 31 24.67 36.46 -46.09
C GLN A 31 23.22 36.24 -45.65
N ALA A 32 22.90 35.04 -45.19
CA ALA A 32 21.72 34.72 -44.39
C ALA A 32 22.12 33.74 -43.28
N ALA A 33 21.45 33.84 -42.13
CA ALA A 33 21.88 33.23 -40.87
C ALA A 33 22.07 31.71 -40.94
N ALA A 34 23.11 31.22 -40.26
CA ALA A 34 23.33 29.80 -40.08
C ALA A 34 22.20 29.19 -39.25
N THR A 35 21.35 28.40 -39.88
CA THR A 35 20.48 27.44 -39.20
C THR A 35 21.37 26.34 -38.61
N GLY A 36 21.67 26.47 -37.32
CA GLY A 36 22.33 25.40 -36.56
C GLY A 36 21.48 24.14 -36.64
N ALA A 37 21.95 23.15 -37.40
CA ALA A 37 21.30 21.85 -37.47
C ALA A 37 21.41 21.18 -36.10
N VAL A 38 20.34 21.28 -35.31
CA VAL A 38 20.21 20.53 -34.07
C VAL A 38 20.15 19.06 -34.44
N THR A 39 21.28 18.36 -34.29
CA THR A 39 21.30 16.90 -34.26
C THR A 39 20.45 16.46 -33.08
N ALA A 40 19.20 16.09 -33.35
CA ALA A 40 18.33 15.47 -32.37
C ALA A 40 19.04 14.24 -31.79
N PRO A 41 19.06 14.05 -30.46
CA PRO A 41 19.61 12.86 -29.86
C PRO A 41 18.91 11.63 -30.44
N VAL A 42 19.67 10.61 -30.81
CA VAL A 42 19.11 9.29 -31.12
C VAL A 42 18.39 8.81 -29.87
N ALA A 43 17.09 8.50 -29.98
CA ALA A 43 16.30 8.05 -28.85
C ALA A 43 16.88 6.74 -28.28
N THR A 44 17.38 6.82 -27.04
CA THR A 44 17.60 5.65 -26.20
C THR A 44 16.25 5.06 -25.84
N PRO A 45 16.05 3.72 -25.98
CA PRO A 45 14.82 3.08 -25.54
C PRO A 45 14.53 3.41 -24.08
N GLY A 46 13.37 4.02 -23.81
CA GLY A 46 12.97 4.42 -22.46
C GLY A 46 13.34 5.87 -22.09
N SER A 47 13.61 6.73 -23.07
CA SER A 47 13.82 8.16 -22.82
C SER A 47 12.58 8.86 -22.23
N LEU A 48 12.77 9.97 -21.50
CA LEU A 48 11.66 10.76 -20.95
C LEU A 48 10.63 11.19 -22.01
N ALA A 49 11.06 11.47 -23.25
CA ALA A 49 10.17 11.89 -24.34
C ALA A 49 9.28 10.74 -24.84
N GLU A 50 9.80 9.51 -24.87
CA GLU A 50 9.02 8.31 -25.22
C GLU A 50 8.03 7.95 -24.11
N ALA A 51 8.47 8.01 -22.85
CA ALA A 51 7.61 7.80 -21.69
C ALA A 51 6.47 8.84 -21.65
N GLN A 52 6.77 10.12 -21.90
CA GLN A 52 5.78 11.19 -22.03
C GLN A 52 4.74 10.85 -23.12
N LYS A 53 5.20 10.50 -24.32
CA LYS A 53 4.34 10.17 -25.46
C LYS A 53 3.47 8.93 -25.19
N TYR A 54 3.95 7.97 -24.41
CA TYR A 54 3.14 6.83 -23.96
C TYR A 54 2.03 7.28 -23.01
N VAL A 55 2.37 8.08 -21.98
CA VAL A 55 1.44 8.59 -20.95
C VAL A 55 0.39 9.53 -21.52
N GLN A 56 0.73 10.34 -22.52
CA GLN A 56 -0.18 11.25 -23.23
C GLN A 56 -1.41 10.57 -23.86
N ARG A 57 -1.42 9.24 -23.99
CA ARG A 57 -2.57 8.46 -24.46
C ARG A 57 -3.65 8.25 -23.39
N TYR A 58 -3.33 8.51 -22.12
CA TYR A 58 -4.18 8.22 -20.95
C TYR A 58 -4.41 9.45 -20.06
N ALA A 59 -3.40 10.32 -19.92
CA ALA A 59 -3.49 11.55 -19.14
C ALA A 59 -3.00 12.74 -19.98
N SER A 60 -3.45 13.95 -19.67
CA SER A 60 -2.81 15.13 -20.28
C SER A 60 -1.42 15.31 -19.68
N CYS A 61 -0.41 15.54 -20.50
CA CYS A 61 0.99 15.59 -20.06
C CYS A 61 1.82 16.38 -21.07
N GLU A 62 1.66 17.70 -21.06
CA GLU A 62 2.37 18.63 -21.94
C GLU A 62 3.51 19.32 -21.19
N ASN A 63 4.46 19.89 -21.92
CA ASN A 63 5.54 20.73 -21.38
C ASN A 63 6.35 20.04 -20.26
N MET A 64 7.00 18.93 -20.61
CA MET A 64 7.92 18.21 -19.75
C MET A 64 9.03 19.13 -19.24
N GLY A 65 9.10 19.31 -17.92
CA GLY A 65 10.23 19.92 -17.24
C GLY A 65 11.23 18.84 -16.83
N THR A 66 12.52 19.11 -17.02
CA THR A 66 13.63 18.21 -16.65
C THR A 66 14.60 18.87 -15.67
N LYS A 67 14.27 20.08 -15.19
CA LYS A 67 15.10 20.80 -14.24
C LYS A 67 14.98 20.17 -12.84
N PRO A 68 16.07 20.00 -12.09
CA PRO A 68 16.02 19.46 -10.73
C PRO A 68 15.18 20.32 -9.76
N ASP A 69 15.06 21.62 -10.04
CA ASP A 69 14.35 22.66 -9.28
C ASP A 69 13.01 23.09 -9.92
N ASP A 70 12.42 22.27 -10.81
CA ASP A 70 11.09 22.54 -11.35
C ASP A 70 10.04 22.53 -10.22
N GLY A 71 9.37 23.67 -10.00
CA GLY A 71 8.43 23.87 -8.89
C GLY A 71 7.17 23.00 -8.92
N ARG A 72 7.00 22.17 -9.95
CA ARG A 72 5.97 21.11 -10.02
C ARG A 72 6.39 19.80 -9.34
N LEU A 73 7.67 19.65 -9.01
CA LEU A 73 8.16 18.48 -8.28
C LEU A 73 7.67 18.53 -6.81
N PRO A 74 7.26 17.40 -6.22
CA PRO A 74 6.80 17.35 -4.83
C PRO A 74 7.95 17.63 -3.86
N LEU A 75 7.64 18.29 -2.73
CA LEU A 75 8.61 18.61 -1.67
C LEU A 75 9.31 17.37 -1.09
N THR A 76 8.61 16.24 -1.07
CA THR A 76 9.14 14.92 -0.74
C THR A 76 9.07 14.03 -1.98
N ASP A 77 10.09 14.15 -2.83
CA ASP A 77 10.30 13.28 -3.99
C ASP A 77 10.43 11.81 -3.58
N LEU A 78 9.97 10.91 -4.46
CA LEU A 78 10.18 9.47 -4.30
C LEU A 78 11.68 9.11 -4.35
N THR A 79 12.40 9.67 -5.33
CA THR A 79 13.83 9.47 -5.52
C THR A 79 14.43 10.53 -6.45
N THR A 80 15.75 10.49 -6.61
CA THR A 80 16.54 11.45 -7.41
C THR A 80 17.45 10.70 -8.39
N PRO A 81 17.84 11.30 -9.53
CA PRO A 81 18.91 10.76 -10.37
C PRO A 81 20.16 10.39 -9.55
N GLY A 82 20.79 9.26 -9.90
CA GLY A 82 21.91 8.68 -9.15
C GLY A 82 21.51 7.79 -7.96
N LYS A 83 20.21 7.60 -7.69
CA LYS A 83 19.70 6.62 -6.71
C LYS A 83 18.81 5.58 -7.41
N TRP A 84 18.88 4.33 -6.97
CA TRP A 84 18.04 3.23 -7.44
C TRP A 84 18.07 3.08 -8.98
N SER A 85 19.27 3.19 -9.55
CA SER A 85 19.56 3.25 -10.98
C SER A 85 18.86 4.35 -11.81
N VAL A 86 18.20 5.34 -11.18
CA VAL A 86 17.55 6.44 -11.91
C VAL A 86 18.58 7.30 -12.62
N THR A 87 18.43 7.46 -13.94
CA THR A 87 19.32 8.23 -14.81
C THR A 87 18.75 9.61 -15.14
N GLU A 88 17.45 9.71 -15.42
CA GLU A 88 16.78 10.98 -15.70
C GLU A 88 15.48 11.12 -14.87
N ARG A 89 15.07 12.37 -14.64
CA ARG A 89 13.81 12.72 -14.00
C ARG A 89 13.11 13.82 -14.78
N GLY A 90 11.79 13.73 -14.90
CA GLY A 90 10.98 14.77 -15.51
C GLY A 90 9.63 14.95 -14.80
N VAL A 91 8.95 16.06 -15.08
CA VAL A 91 7.59 16.34 -14.59
C VAL A 91 6.75 17.04 -15.65
N CYS A 92 5.48 16.65 -15.78
CA CYS A 92 4.48 17.33 -16.61
C CYS A 92 3.17 17.48 -15.83
N SER A 93 2.34 18.43 -16.24
CA SER A 93 1.07 18.71 -15.56
C SER A 93 -0.10 18.03 -16.27
N ASP A 94 -0.92 17.32 -15.51
CA ASP A 94 -2.21 16.80 -15.96
C ASP A 94 -3.33 17.81 -15.68
N ARG A 95 -3.63 18.61 -16.70
CA ARG A 95 -4.72 19.60 -16.71
C ARG A 95 -6.10 18.97 -16.49
N THR A 96 -6.29 17.69 -16.81
CA THR A 96 -7.56 16.96 -16.68
C THR A 96 -7.70 16.28 -15.32
N GLY A 97 -6.58 15.83 -14.75
CA GLY A 97 -6.47 15.35 -13.38
C GLY A 97 -6.37 16.45 -12.32
N HIS A 98 -5.96 17.65 -12.72
CA HIS A 98 -5.55 18.78 -11.84
C HIS A 98 -4.35 18.47 -10.95
N GLY A 99 -3.36 17.75 -11.50
CA GLY A 99 -2.17 17.30 -10.78
C GLY A 99 -0.90 17.29 -11.61
N GLU A 100 0.16 16.74 -11.03
CA GLU A 100 1.45 16.57 -11.68
C GLU A 100 1.75 15.08 -11.90
N ILE A 101 2.54 14.78 -12.93
CA ILE A 101 3.01 13.44 -13.25
C ILE A 101 4.52 13.49 -13.30
N VAL A 102 5.17 12.84 -12.34
CA VAL A 102 6.64 12.74 -12.27
C VAL A 102 7.09 11.45 -12.96
N PHE A 103 8.18 11.53 -13.72
CA PHE A 103 8.77 10.46 -14.51
C PHE A 103 10.19 10.18 -14.01
N TYR A 104 10.56 8.91 -13.99
CA TYR A 104 11.89 8.42 -13.67
C TYR A 104 12.31 7.44 -14.76
N THR A 105 13.41 7.68 -15.46
CA THR A 105 14.05 6.65 -16.29
C THR A 105 15.12 5.97 -15.47
N ALA A 106 15.29 4.65 -15.60
CA ALA A 106 16.28 3.91 -14.83
C ALA A 106 17.02 2.90 -15.71
N ALA A 107 18.34 2.80 -15.52
CA ALA A 107 19.17 1.86 -16.28
C ALA A 107 18.97 0.40 -15.85
N ASP A 108 18.55 0.17 -14.59
CA ASP A 108 18.13 -1.12 -14.05
C ASP A 108 16.81 -0.97 -13.28
N MET A 109 15.70 -1.44 -13.89
CA MET A 109 14.38 -1.44 -13.27
C MET A 109 14.26 -2.40 -12.07
N LYS A 110 15.13 -3.41 -11.96
CA LYS A 110 15.19 -4.28 -10.77
C LYS A 110 15.84 -3.54 -9.60
N GLU A 111 16.88 -2.76 -9.85
CA GLU A 111 17.46 -1.88 -8.81
C GLU A 111 16.46 -0.79 -8.40
N PHE A 112 15.73 -0.19 -9.35
CA PHE A 112 14.64 0.74 -9.06
C PHE A 112 13.59 0.13 -8.09
N GLN A 113 13.09 -1.06 -8.42
CA GLN A 113 12.11 -1.76 -7.59
C GLN A 113 12.69 -2.19 -6.22
N ALA A 114 13.97 -2.56 -6.15
CA ALA A 114 14.65 -2.89 -4.90
C ALA A 114 14.78 -1.66 -3.98
N GLY A 115 15.17 -0.52 -4.55
CA GLY A 115 15.25 0.76 -3.84
C GLY A 115 13.90 1.22 -3.29
N TYR A 116 12.85 1.14 -4.11
CA TYR A 116 11.49 1.43 -3.66
C TYR A 116 11.03 0.48 -2.54
N LYS A 117 11.29 -0.83 -2.68
CA LYS A 117 10.98 -1.80 -1.62
C LYS A 117 11.65 -1.44 -0.31
N GLN A 118 12.94 -1.12 -0.33
CA GLN A 118 13.68 -0.74 0.87
C GLN A 118 13.08 0.52 1.50
N HIS A 119 12.77 1.54 0.70
CA HIS A 119 12.10 2.75 1.20
C HIS A 119 10.77 2.42 1.89
N VAL A 120 9.92 1.57 1.29
CA VAL A 120 8.66 1.12 1.92
C VAL A 120 8.91 0.40 3.24
N MET A 121 9.97 -0.43 3.35
CA MET A 121 10.31 -1.10 4.61
C MET A 121 10.82 -0.12 5.68
N ASP A 122 11.64 0.85 5.30
CA ASP A 122 12.19 1.87 6.21
C ASP A 122 11.07 2.76 6.77
N GLU A 123 10.09 3.14 5.93
CA GLU A 123 8.90 3.89 6.33
C GLU A 123 8.03 3.11 7.32
N ILE A 124 7.81 1.81 7.07
CA ILE A 124 7.09 0.90 7.97
C ILE A 124 7.84 0.76 9.31
N ALA A 125 9.16 0.56 9.28
CA ALA A 125 10.00 0.49 10.47
C ALA A 125 10.02 1.80 11.27
N ALA A 126 9.86 2.94 10.61
CA ALA A 126 9.66 4.26 11.21
C ALA A 126 8.21 4.52 11.68
N GLY A 127 7.40 3.47 11.85
CA GLY A 127 6.05 3.51 12.42
C GLY A 127 4.93 3.81 11.41
N ARG A 128 5.21 3.91 10.11
CA ARG A 128 4.18 4.16 9.07
C ARG A 128 3.75 2.85 8.42
N GLY A 129 3.12 1.97 9.20
CA GLY A 129 2.74 0.60 8.78
C GLY A 129 1.88 0.52 7.51
N ALA A 130 1.09 1.56 7.22
CA ALA A 130 0.28 1.69 6.01
C ALA A 130 1.03 2.23 4.77
N TYR A 131 2.31 2.61 4.89
CA TYR A 131 3.08 3.19 3.79
C TYR A 131 3.17 2.21 2.61
N GLY A 132 3.00 2.72 1.38
CA GLY A 132 3.03 1.91 0.17
C GLY A 132 1.73 1.15 -0.15
N LEU A 133 0.71 1.12 0.74
CA LEU A 133 -0.60 0.51 0.41
C LEU A 133 -1.30 1.22 -0.75
N ASN A 134 -1.27 2.56 -0.73
CA ASN A 134 -1.81 3.42 -1.78
C ASN A 134 -0.71 3.84 -2.76
N SER A 135 0.14 2.89 -3.17
CA SER A 135 1.22 3.16 -4.13
C SER A 135 0.67 3.72 -5.43
N ARG A 136 1.36 4.73 -5.97
CA ARG A 136 1.13 5.30 -7.31
C ARG A 136 2.37 5.15 -8.19
N VAL A 137 3.25 4.19 -7.89
CA VAL A 137 4.46 3.93 -8.68
C VAL A 137 4.12 3.02 -9.86
N PHE A 138 3.70 3.61 -10.97
CA PHE A 138 3.46 2.89 -12.22
C PHE A 138 4.79 2.54 -12.89
N VAL A 139 5.03 1.25 -13.11
CA VAL A 139 6.25 0.71 -13.71
C VAL A 139 5.98 0.28 -15.14
N GLY A 140 6.87 0.68 -16.04
CA GLY A 140 7.04 0.15 -17.40
C GLY A 140 8.38 -0.55 -17.55
N GLU A 141 8.79 -0.82 -18.80
CA GLU A 141 9.98 -1.63 -19.11
C GLU A 141 11.31 -0.96 -18.70
N HIS A 142 11.41 0.36 -18.84
CA HIS A 142 12.63 1.16 -18.63
C HIS A 142 12.39 2.46 -17.85
N TYR A 143 11.16 2.68 -17.39
CA TYR A 143 10.76 3.90 -16.69
C TYR A 143 9.67 3.63 -15.65
N ALA A 144 9.54 4.56 -14.70
CA ALA A 144 8.45 4.63 -13.76
C ALA A 144 7.77 6.01 -13.81
N VAL A 145 6.50 6.04 -13.45
CA VAL A 145 5.63 7.23 -13.47
C VAL A 145 4.88 7.31 -12.14
N THR A 146 4.86 8.49 -11.53
CA THR A 146 4.09 8.74 -10.30
C THR A 146 3.15 9.95 -10.50
N PRO A 147 1.85 9.73 -10.78
CA PRO A 147 0.86 10.79 -10.74
C PRO A 147 0.59 11.21 -9.28
N THR A 148 0.42 12.51 -9.04
CA THR A 148 0.01 13.02 -7.72
C THR A 148 -1.46 12.70 -7.42
N GLU A 149 -2.32 12.60 -8.45
CA GLU A 149 -3.77 12.48 -8.30
C GLU A 149 -4.35 11.10 -8.60
N THR A 150 -5.39 10.74 -7.85
CA THR A 150 -6.09 9.45 -7.92
C THR A 150 -6.74 9.21 -9.28
N LYS A 151 -7.39 10.26 -9.82
CA LYS A 151 -8.03 10.25 -11.14
C LYS A 151 -7.03 9.97 -12.27
N THR A 152 -5.83 10.54 -12.19
CA THR A 152 -4.75 10.31 -13.16
C THR A 152 -4.17 8.90 -13.01
N ALA A 153 -4.04 8.39 -11.77
CA ALA A 153 -3.68 7.00 -11.52
C ALA A 153 -4.71 6.01 -12.12
N LEU A 154 -6.01 6.25 -11.95
CA LEU A 154 -7.08 5.46 -12.58
C LEU A 154 -7.01 5.45 -14.11
N ALA A 155 -6.67 6.58 -14.73
CA ALA A 155 -6.49 6.64 -16.18
C ALA A 155 -5.25 5.85 -16.63
N LEU A 156 -4.13 5.95 -15.90
CA LEU A 156 -2.90 5.20 -16.19
C LEU A 156 -3.05 3.69 -15.95
N ALA A 157 -3.90 3.25 -15.03
CA ALA A 157 -4.18 1.84 -14.79
C ALA A 157 -4.84 1.13 -15.98
N GLN A 158 -5.42 1.88 -16.92
CA GLN A 158 -5.98 1.34 -18.19
C GLN A 158 -4.89 1.04 -19.23
N SER A 159 -3.63 1.34 -18.94
CA SER A 159 -2.49 1.10 -19.83
C SER A 159 -1.81 -0.26 -19.56
N ASP A 160 -0.65 -0.49 -20.18
CA ASP A 160 0.20 -1.65 -19.91
C ASP A 160 1.11 -1.45 -18.68
N LEU A 161 1.16 -0.23 -18.13
CA LEU A 161 1.87 0.05 -16.88
C LEU A 161 1.21 -0.66 -15.69
N ARG A 162 2.01 -1.01 -14.68
CA ARG A 162 1.53 -1.64 -13.45
C ARG A 162 2.04 -0.94 -12.21
N ILE A 163 1.16 -0.79 -11.23
CA ILE A 163 1.45 -0.21 -9.93
C ILE A 163 2.30 -1.21 -9.14
N LEU A 164 3.49 -0.78 -8.76
CA LEU A 164 4.40 -1.48 -7.89
C LEU A 164 4.01 -1.24 -6.43
N THR A 165 3.54 -2.30 -5.77
CA THR A 165 3.25 -2.28 -4.33
C THR A 165 4.15 -3.26 -3.58
N CYS A 166 4.83 -2.76 -2.56
CA CYS A 166 5.82 -3.50 -1.76
C CYS A 166 5.46 -3.62 -0.27
N ASN A 167 4.30 -3.11 0.16
CA ASN A 167 3.84 -3.29 1.54
C ASN A 167 3.45 -4.77 1.75
N PRO A 168 3.97 -5.47 2.78
CA PRO A 168 3.78 -6.92 2.94
C PRO A 168 2.33 -7.32 3.27
N THR A 169 1.49 -6.36 3.64
CA THR A 169 0.07 -6.58 3.96
C THR A 169 -0.85 -6.42 2.76
N PHE A 170 -0.32 -5.90 1.64
CA PHE A 170 -1.11 -5.66 0.44
C PHE A 170 -1.42 -6.96 -0.29
N ALA A 171 -2.71 -7.19 -0.55
CA ALA A 171 -3.18 -8.19 -1.48
C ALA A 171 -3.94 -7.48 -2.61
N VAL A 172 -3.55 -7.73 -3.87
CA VAL A 172 -4.30 -7.26 -5.04
C VAL A 172 -5.69 -7.91 -5.02
N PRO A 173 -6.80 -7.14 -4.99
CA PRO A 173 -8.14 -7.70 -4.98
C PRO A 173 -8.45 -8.56 -6.22
N GLU A 174 -9.44 -9.44 -6.12
CA GLU A 174 -9.91 -10.21 -7.28
C GLU A 174 -10.49 -9.30 -8.38
N GLY A 175 -10.39 -9.75 -9.63
CA GLY A 175 -10.79 -8.99 -10.83
C GLY A 175 -9.69 -8.11 -11.43
N TYR A 176 -8.58 -7.91 -10.73
CA TYR A 176 -7.44 -7.10 -11.17
C TYR A 176 -6.31 -7.95 -11.76
N LYS A 177 -5.57 -7.39 -12.72
CA LYS A 177 -4.36 -8.01 -13.26
C LYS A 177 -3.29 -8.06 -12.16
N ARG A 178 -2.59 -9.19 -12.08
CA ARG A 178 -1.49 -9.41 -11.15
C ARG A 178 -0.30 -9.96 -11.92
N GLU A 179 0.83 -9.27 -11.80
CA GLU A 179 2.09 -9.61 -12.45
C GLU A 179 3.20 -9.71 -11.40
N LYS A 180 4.24 -10.52 -11.67
CA LYS A 180 5.36 -10.66 -10.73
C LYS A 180 6.28 -9.45 -10.87
N ALA A 181 6.60 -8.79 -9.76
CA ALA A 181 7.66 -7.79 -9.71
C ALA A 181 9.04 -8.41 -9.98
N LEU A 182 10.02 -7.59 -10.35
CA LEU A 182 11.42 -7.99 -10.56
C LEU A 182 12.14 -8.31 -9.24
N VAL A 183 11.53 -7.95 -8.10
CA VAL A 183 12.00 -8.19 -6.74
C VAL A 183 10.94 -8.94 -5.94
N ASP A 184 11.36 -9.96 -5.18
CA ASP A 184 10.43 -10.75 -4.36
C ASP A 184 9.88 -9.93 -3.18
N GLY A 185 8.61 -10.15 -2.84
CA GLY A 185 7.90 -9.38 -1.81
C GLY A 185 7.29 -8.06 -2.31
N CYS A 186 7.36 -7.77 -3.61
CA CYS A 186 6.52 -6.77 -4.26
C CYS A 186 5.60 -7.42 -5.30
N VAL A 187 4.52 -6.72 -5.65
CA VAL A 187 3.55 -7.14 -6.67
C VAL A 187 3.30 -6.00 -7.66
N LEU A 188 3.03 -6.36 -8.91
CA LEU A 188 2.61 -5.44 -9.96
C LEU A 188 1.11 -5.67 -10.23
N SER A 189 0.31 -4.60 -10.29
CA SER A 189 -1.12 -4.70 -10.61
C SER A 189 -1.70 -3.46 -11.29
N ASP A 190 -2.90 -3.56 -11.86
CA ASP A 190 -3.71 -2.42 -12.32
C ASP A 190 -4.69 -1.92 -11.24
N PHE A 191 -4.46 -2.30 -9.97
CA PHE A 191 -5.29 -1.88 -8.84
C PHE A 191 -4.80 -0.56 -8.22
N VAL A 192 -5.59 0.51 -8.32
CA VAL A 192 -5.32 1.82 -7.70
C VAL A 192 -5.87 1.85 -6.27
N GLY A 193 -4.99 1.71 -5.28
CA GLY A 193 -5.32 2.02 -3.89
C GLY A 193 -5.36 3.54 -3.66
N SER A 194 -6.31 4.01 -2.84
CA SER A 194 -6.37 5.43 -2.48
C SER A 194 -7.03 5.69 -1.13
N SER A 195 -6.51 6.67 -0.39
CA SER A 195 -7.02 7.10 0.91
C SER A 195 -8.27 7.99 0.82
N ASP A 196 -8.55 8.59 -0.33
CA ASP A 196 -9.71 9.46 -0.57
C ASP A 196 -11.02 8.70 -0.88
N GLY A 197 -10.94 7.39 -1.17
CA GLY A 197 -12.09 6.59 -1.60
C GLY A 197 -12.31 6.54 -3.12
N GLU A 198 -11.58 7.34 -3.91
CA GLU A 198 -11.77 7.46 -5.36
C GLU A 198 -10.90 6.48 -6.18
N GLY A 199 -10.30 5.46 -5.55
CA GLY A 199 -9.48 4.45 -6.23
C GLY A 199 -10.30 3.35 -6.93
N SER A 200 -9.61 2.28 -7.32
CA SER A 200 -10.19 1.13 -8.03
C SER A 200 -11.24 0.38 -7.18
N PRO A 201 -12.44 0.07 -7.72
CA PRO A 201 -13.51 -0.58 -6.97
C PRO A 201 -13.11 -1.98 -6.48
N ASN A 202 -13.15 -2.23 -5.17
CA ASN A 202 -12.89 -3.57 -4.65
C ASN A 202 -14.13 -4.47 -4.85
N PHE A 203 -14.14 -5.28 -5.92
CA PHE A 203 -15.26 -6.19 -6.24
C PHE A 203 -15.53 -7.29 -5.20
N GLN A 204 -14.67 -7.45 -4.19
CA GLN A 204 -14.89 -8.37 -3.07
C GLN A 204 -15.75 -7.76 -1.96
N THR A 205 -16.13 -6.47 -2.05
CA THR A 205 -17.14 -5.90 -1.16
C THR A 205 -18.51 -6.50 -1.45
N PRO A 206 -19.29 -6.90 -0.43
CA PRO A 206 -20.72 -7.12 -0.59
C PRO A 206 -21.38 -5.79 -0.99
N GLN A 207 -21.65 -5.64 -2.29
CA GLN A 207 -22.46 -4.54 -2.78
C GLN A 207 -23.91 -4.84 -2.33
N GLU A 208 -24.43 -4.02 -1.41
CA GLU A 208 -25.86 -4.08 -1.06
C GLU A 208 -26.68 -3.58 -2.26
N ASP A 209 -26.99 -4.51 -3.15
CA ASP A 209 -27.90 -4.28 -4.27
C ASP A 209 -29.34 -4.40 -3.74
N PRO A 210 -30.13 -3.31 -3.66
CA PRO A 210 -31.46 -3.34 -3.04
C PRO A 210 -32.47 -4.20 -3.81
N ALA A 211 -32.10 -4.71 -4.99
CA ALA A 211 -32.89 -5.63 -5.79
C ALA A 211 -32.68 -7.13 -5.45
N SER A 212 -31.64 -7.50 -4.69
CA SER A 212 -31.23 -8.90 -4.50
C SER A 212 -31.76 -9.55 -3.20
N ALA A 213 -33.01 -9.25 -2.84
CA ALA A 213 -33.77 -10.01 -1.83
C ALA A 213 -34.23 -11.38 -2.40
N GLY A 214 -33.28 -12.21 -2.85
CA GLY A 214 -33.58 -13.31 -3.79
C GLY A 214 -32.52 -14.41 -3.90
N GLY A 215 -31.97 -14.87 -2.78
CA GLY A 215 -31.45 -16.24 -2.63
C GLY A 215 -30.21 -16.68 -3.45
N GLN A 216 -29.09 -16.86 -2.75
CA GLN A 216 -28.48 -18.20 -2.64
C GLN A 216 -27.55 -18.26 -1.42
N SER A 217 -27.81 -19.22 -0.52
CA SER A 217 -27.08 -19.37 0.74
C SER A 217 -25.71 -20.01 0.52
N ALA A 218 -24.67 -19.19 0.36
CA ALA A 218 -23.29 -19.66 0.51
C ALA A 218 -23.09 -20.22 1.93
N LYS A 219 -22.40 -21.38 2.05
CA LYS A 219 -22.16 -22.05 3.34
C LYS A 219 -21.35 -21.16 4.28
N PRO A 220 -21.66 -21.12 5.60
CA PRO A 220 -20.82 -20.44 6.58
C PRO A 220 -19.43 -21.11 6.70
N GLY A 221 -18.37 -20.31 6.82
CA GLY A 221 -17.08 -20.76 7.35
C GLY A 221 -16.05 -21.32 6.35
N GLY A 222 -16.22 -21.13 5.04
CA GLY A 222 -15.15 -21.35 4.05
C GLY A 222 -14.43 -20.04 3.70
N PRO A 223 -13.09 -19.97 3.64
CA PRO A 223 -12.42 -18.81 3.07
C PRO A 223 -12.79 -18.67 1.59
N ALA A 224 -13.05 -17.44 1.14
CA ALA A 224 -13.11 -17.14 -0.28
C ALA A 224 -11.73 -17.42 -0.92
N GLN A 225 -11.71 -17.90 -2.16
CA GLN A 225 -10.44 -18.11 -2.87
C GLN A 225 -9.65 -16.78 -2.92
N GLY A 226 -8.33 -16.87 -2.76
CA GLY A 226 -7.44 -15.70 -2.79
C GLY A 226 -7.29 -14.91 -1.48
N SER A 227 -8.11 -15.13 -0.45
CA SER A 227 -7.84 -14.59 0.90
C SER A 227 -6.65 -15.33 1.54
N LEU A 228 -5.76 -14.60 2.23
CA LEU A 228 -4.70 -15.18 3.07
C LEU A 228 -5.25 -15.87 4.34
N GLY A 229 -6.57 -15.80 4.55
CA GLY A 229 -7.23 -16.26 5.77
C GLY A 229 -7.24 -15.19 6.85
N LEU A 230 -8.05 -15.42 7.87
CA LEU A 230 -7.93 -14.73 9.16
C LEU A 230 -7.00 -15.56 10.06
N PRO A 231 -6.20 -14.94 10.93
CA PRO A 231 -5.31 -15.68 11.83
C PRO A 231 -6.11 -16.46 12.88
N ARG A 232 -5.50 -17.53 13.40
CA ARG A 232 -6.12 -18.43 14.38
C ARG A 232 -5.13 -18.85 15.46
N ALA A 233 -5.64 -19.16 16.65
CA ALA A 233 -4.85 -19.78 17.72
C ALA A 233 -5.70 -20.79 18.50
N GLY A 234 -5.12 -21.93 18.86
CA GLY A 234 -5.76 -22.96 19.66
C GLY A 234 -5.79 -22.68 21.16
N SER A 235 -4.98 -21.74 21.65
CA SER A 235 -4.80 -21.39 23.07
C SER A 235 -4.24 -19.98 23.26
N MET A 236 -4.29 -19.45 24.48
CA MET A 236 -3.70 -18.15 24.83
C MET A 236 -2.18 -18.10 24.57
N ASP A 237 -1.45 -19.19 24.79
CA ASP A 237 -0.01 -19.24 24.51
C ASP A 237 0.31 -19.16 23.02
N GLU A 238 -0.54 -19.73 22.16
CA GLU A 238 -0.42 -19.59 20.70
C GLU A 238 -0.79 -18.17 20.26
N LEU A 239 -1.83 -17.58 20.85
CA LEU A 239 -2.22 -16.19 20.58
C LEU A 239 -1.12 -15.21 20.99
N LYS A 240 -0.50 -15.39 22.16
CA LYS A 240 0.67 -14.61 22.60
C LYS A 240 1.82 -14.71 21.59
N LYS A 241 2.18 -15.93 21.17
CA LYS A 241 3.27 -16.16 20.18
C LYS A 241 3.00 -15.56 18.81
N LEU A 242 1.73 -15.40 18.43
CA LEU A 242 1.33 -14.79 17.17
C LEU A 242 1.57 -13.27 17.18
N VAL A 243 1.34 -12.58 18.31
CA VAL A 243 1.33 -11.11 18.38
C VAL A 243 2.58 -10.48 19.05
N HIS A 244 3.24 -11.21 19.94
CA HIS A 244 4.46 -10.76 20.63
C HIS A 244 5.71 -11.35 19.96
N PRO A 245 6.83 -10.60 19.86
CA PRO A 245 7.06 -9.25 20.41
C PRO A 245 6.76 -8.09 19.44
N HIS A 246 6.40 -8.38 18.19
CA HIS A 246 6.46 -7.38 17.11
C HIS A 246 5.23 -6.48 16.99
N THR A 247 4.08 -6.88 17.54
CA THR A 247 2.81 -6.17 17.36
C THR A 247 2.19 -5.78 18.71
N VAL A 248 2.17 -6.69 19.68
CA VAL A 248 1.74 -6.42 21.06
C VAL A 248 2.88 -6.80 22.00
N ASP A 249 3.29 -5.89 22.87
CA ASP A 249 4.24 -6.25 23.93
C ASP A 249 3.53 -6.98 25.09
N CYS A 250 3.55 -8.30 25.02
CA CYS A 250 3.11 -9.19 26.09
C CYS A 250 4.25 -9.66 27.01
N THR A 251 5.33 -8.89 27.18
CA THR A 251 6.33 -9.14 28.24
C THR A 251 5.66 -9.17 29.60
N HIS A 252 4.81 -8.17 29.85
CA HIS A 252 3.90 -8.10 30.99
C HIS A 252 2.52 -8.58 30.50
N MET A 253 2.07 -9.74 31.00
CA MET A 253 0.80 -10.35 30.63
C MET A 253 0.13 -11.00 31.84
N SER A 254 -1.16 -10.76 32.03
CA SER A 254 -1.96 -11.35 33.11
C SER A 254 -3.30 -11.86 32.60
N ALA A 255 -3.78 -12.96 33.20
CA ALA A 255 -5.14 -13.47 33.04
C ALA A 255 -5.94 -13.38 34.35
N ALA A 256 -5.45 -12.61 35.33
CA ALA A 256 -6.15 -12.39 36.59
C ALA A 256 -7.43 -11.56 36.36
N PRO A 257 -8.57 -11.88 37.00
CA PRO A 257 -9.86 -11.23 36.73
C PRO A 257 -9.88 -9.72 36.91
N ASP A 258 -9.13 -9.22 37.89
CA ASP A 258 -8.92 -7.79 38.18
C ASP A 258 -8.07 -7.11 37.11
N ALA A 259 -6.99 -7.77 36.66
CA ALA A 259 -6.14 -7.26 35.58
C ALA A 259 -6.88 -7.20 34.24
N VAL A 260 -7.62 -8.24 33.85
CA VAL A 260 -8.36 -8.24 32.57
C VAL A 260 -9.58 -7.30 32.57
N ALA A 261 -10.10 -6.94 33.75
CA ALA A 261 -11.14 -5.93 33.94
C ALA A 261 -10.58 -4.50 34.11
N ALA A 262 -9.26 -4.31 33.99
CA ALA A 262 -8.66 -2.98 34.05
C ALA A 262 -9.27 -2.05 33.00
N SER A 263 -9.45 -0.79 33.37
CA SER A 263 -9.81 0.29 32.46
C SER A 263 -9.23 1.60 32.99
N SER A 264 -9.05 2.58 32.10
CA SER A 264 -8.56 3.90 32.46
C SER A 264 -9.20 4.97 31.57
N ILE A 265 -8.85 6.24 31.80
CA ILE A 265 -9.33 7.33 30.95
C ILE A 265 -8.78 7.28 29.52
N ASP A 266 -7.74 6.47 29.26
CA ASP A 266 -7.17 6.29 27.92
C ASP A 266 -7.62 4.96 27.31
N TYR A 267 -7.67 3.89 28.12
CA TYR A 267 -7.90 2.51 27.68
C TYR A 267 -9.23 1.97 28.24
N GLN A 268 -10.23 1.84 27.38
CA GLN A 268 -11.50 1.15 27.69
C GLN A 268 -11.62 -0.11 26.82
N PRO A 269 -11.79 -1.31 27.40
CA PRO A 269 -12.11 -2.51 26.62
C PRO A 269 -13.54 -2.42 26.06
N VAL A 270 -13.77 -3.05 24.91
CA VAL A 270 -15.09 -3.31 24.33
C VAL A 270 -15.83 -4.38 25.14
N VAL A 271 -15.09 -5.41 25.58
CA VAL A 271 -15.63 -6.53 26.35
C VAL A 271 -15.72 -6.15 27.83
N GLU A 272 -16.94 -5.95 28.31
CA GLU A 272 -17.23 -5.59 29.70
C GLU A 272 -17.79 -6.77 30.50
N GLY A 273 -17.27 -6.97 31.72
CA GLY A 273 -17.79 -7.98 32.66
C GLY A 273 -17.33 -9.40 32.37
N GLU A 274 -18.26 -10.36 32.37
CA GLU A 274 -17.96 -11.80 32.33
C GLU A 274 -17.67 -12.29 30.90
N GLN A 275 -16.47 -12.81 30.66
CA GLN A 275 -15.95 -13.14 29.32
C GLN A 275 -16.69 -14.28 28.60
N LEU A 276 -17.19 -15.31 29.32
CA LEU A 276 -17.92 -16.43 28.72
C LEU A 276 -19.25 -15.95 28.11
N ALA A 277 -19.91 -14.96 28.72
CA ALA A 277 -21.10 -14.30 28.19
C ALA A 277 -20.84 -13.54 26.87
N TRP A 278 -19.60 -13.11 26.62
CA TRP A 278 -19.16 -12.50 25.35
C TRP A 278 -18.72 -13.54 24.30
N GLY A 279 -18.81 -14.83 24.59
CA GLY A 279 -18.36 -15.89 23.67
C GLY A 279 -16.85 -16.11 23.68
N ILE A 280 -16.13 -15.56 24.67
CA ILE A 280 -14.69 -15.72 24.85
C ILE A 280 -14.43 -16.91 25.77
N ARG A 281 -13.40 -17.71 25.48
CA ARG A 281 -13.00 -18.90 26.25
C ARG A 281 -11.85 -18.59 27.20
N GLU A 282 -10.81 -17.92 26.70
CA GLU A 282 -9.66 -17.45 27.45
C GLU A 282 -9.47 -15.97 27.15
N ARG A 283 -9.21 -15.16 28.19
CA ARG A 283 -8.93 -13.73 28.09
C ARG A 283 -7.66 -13.42 28.87
N ALA A 284 -6.80 -12.59 28.31
CA ALA A 284 -5.63 -12.03 28.98
C ALA A 284 -5.49 -10.55 28.63
N ILE A 285 -4.71 -9.82 29.43
CA ILE A 285 -4.28 -8.46 29.15
C ILE A 285 -2.75 -8.43 29.04
N CYS A 286 -2.24 -7.71 28.05
CA CYS A 286 -0.84 -7.34 27.90
C CYS A 286 -0.67 -5.85 28.19
N GLY A 287 0.50 -5.46 28.70
CA GLY A 287 0.77 -4.10 29.20
C GLY A 287 0.71 -4.01 30.73
N GLU A 288 0.75 -2.78 31.25
CA GLU A 288 0.80 -2.52 32.69
C GLU A 288 -0.57 -2.02 33.21
N PRO A 289 -1.38 -2.88 33.86
CA PRO A 289 -2.63 -2.45 34.48
C PRO A 289 -2.37 -1.48 35.65
N ALA A 290 -3.34 -0.60 35.92
CA ALA A 290 -3.15 0.51 36.86
C ALA A 290 -2.75 0.02 38.28
N GLY A 291 -1.71 0.65 38.84
CA GLY A 291 -1.16 0.37 40.16
C GLY A 291 -0.76 1.67 40.85
N GLU A 292 0.51 1.79 41.26
CA GLU A 292 1.07 3.09 41.70
C GLU A 292 1.20 4.10 40.55
N GLN A 293 1.23 3.62 39.31
CA GLN A 293 1.26 4.44 38.09
C GLN A 293 0.02 4.24 37.22
N ARG A 294 -0.19 5.18 36.29
CA ARG A 294 -1.27 5.14 35.30
C ARG A 294 -1.06 3.95 34.35
N ALA A 295 -2.16 3.26 34.05
CA ALA A 295 -2.15 2.17 33.09
C ALA A 295 -1.63 2.64 31.72
N HIS A 296 -0.80 1.82 31.09
CA HIS A 296 -0.23 2.10 29.78
C HIS A 296 -0.07 0.81 28.97
N ASP A 297 -0.12 0.98 27.65
CA ASP A 297 0.02 -0.07 26.64
C ASP A 297 -0.89 -1.29 26.85
N LEU A 298 -2.12 -1.03 27.34
CA LEU A 298 -3.12 -2.07 27.56
C LEU A 298 -3.67 -2.61 26.24
N ASN A 299 -3.55 -3.92 26.06
CA ASN A 299 -4.09 -4.67 24.92
C ASN A 299 -4.70 -5.97 25.43
N TRP A 300 -5.94 -6.30 25.07
CA TRP A 300 -6.56 -7.56 25.48
C TRP A 300 -6.41 -8.61 24.39
N LEU A 301 -6.14 -9.84 24.81
CA LEU A 301 -6.07 -11.02 23.96
C LEU A 301 -7.22 -11.95 24.31
N ASP A 302 -8.00 -12.36 23.30
CA ASP A 302 -9.14 -13.24 23.44
C ASP A 302 -9.01 -14.48 22.55
N VAL A 303 -9.16 -15.67 23.15
CA VAL A 303 -9.43 -16.91 22.41
C VAL A 303 -10.94 -17.13 22.42
N VAL A 304 -11.55 -17.13 21.25
CA VAL A 304 -13.00 -16.97 21.07
C VAL A 304 -13.64 -18.31 20.70
N ARG A 305 -14.68 -18.70 21.46
CA ARG A 305 -15.49 -19.91 21.18
C ARG A 305 -16.75 -19.61 20.37
N ASP A 306 -17.27 -18.39 20.45
CA ASP A 306 -18.44 -17.94 19.69
C ASP A 306 -18.19 -16.50 19.18
N MET A 307 -17.62 -16.43 17.98
CA MET A 307 -17.28 -15.18 17.32
C MET A 307 -18.52 -14.36 16.95
N LYS A 308 -19.67 -14.99 16.69
CA LYS A 308 -20.92 -14.29 16.40
C LYS A 308 -21.46 -13.58 17.64
N THR A 309 -21.42 -14.22 18.80
CA THR A 309 -21.80 -13.58 20.08
C THR A 309 -20.89 -12.40 20.41
N LEU A 310 -19.57 -12.55 20.23
CA LEU A 310 -18.60 -11.47 20.43
C LEU A 310 -18.90 -10.27 19.52
N GLN A 311 -19.02 -10.50 18.21
CA GLN A 311 -19.28 -9.43 17.23
C GLN A 311 -20.66 -8.78 17.44
N ASN A 312 -21.70 -9.52 17.84
CA ASN A 312 -23.02 -8.96 18.14
C ASN A 312 -22.99 -7.99 19.33
N LYS A 313 -22.22 -8.31 20.37
CA LYS A 313 -22.07 -7.45 21.55
C LYS A 313 -21.15 -6.25 21.27
N ALA A 314 -20.06 -6.46 20.53
CA ALA A 314 -19.20 -5.37 20.06
C ALA A 314 -19.94 -4.39 19.13
N LYS A 315 -20.85 -4.87 18.27
CA LYS A 315 -21.80 -4.03 17.52
C LYS A 315 -22.63 -3.17 18.44
N ALA A 316 -23.23 -3.76 19.48
CA ALA A 316 -24.07 -3.03 20.42
C ALA A 316 -23.29 -1.94 21.19
N ALA A 317 -22.03 -2.20 21.54
CA ALA A 317 -21.13 -1.22 22.13
C ALA A 317 -20.80 -0.07 21.15
N GLN A 318 -20.38 -0.37 19.91
CA GLN A 318 -20.15 0.66 18.87
C GLN A 318 -21.42 1.49 18.61
N GLN A 319 -22.59 0.86 18.57
CA GLN A 319 -23.88 1.55 18.41
C GLN A 319 -24.33 2.33 19.66
N ALA A 320 -23.73 2.09 20.83
CA ALA A 320 -23.93 2.93 22.00
C ALA A 320 -23.09 4.20 21.89
N ASP A 321 -21.80 4.09 21.53
CA ASP A 321 -20.91 5.23 21.31
C ASP A 321 -21.43 6.18 20.21
N LEU A 322 -21.80 5.63 19.05
CA LEU A 322 -22.28 6.41 17.91
C LEU A 322 -23.56 7.21 18.18
N LYS A 323 -24.28 6.96 19.29
CA LYS A 323 -25.47 7.76 19.66
C LYS A 323 -25.14 9.10 20.28
N ASP A 324 -23.95 9.25 20.86
CA ASP A 324 -23.58 10.43 21.64
C ASP A 324 -23.29 11.63 20.71
N ASP A 325 -22.34 11.47 19.79
CA ASP A 325 -21.89 12.52 18.84
C ASP A 325 -21.73 12.03 17.39
N GLY A 326 -22.15 10.79 17.10
CA GLY A 326 -21.93 10.15 15.79
C GLY A 326 -20.53 9.57 15.59
N ARG A 327 -19.69 9.51 16.64
CA ARG A 327 -18.32 9.01 16.57
C ARG A 327 -18.11 7.84 17.55
N LEU A 328 -17.12 7.00 17.25
CA LEU A 328 -16.62 6.02 18.22
C LEU A 328 -15.72 6.75 19.23
N LYS A 329 -15.83 6.39 20.51
CA LYS A 329 -15.00 7.01 21.57
C LYS A 329 -13.53 6.73 21.30
N ALA A 330 -12.68 7.76 21.33
CA ALA A 330 -11.24 7.60 21.07
C ALA A 330 -10.52 6.72 22.11
N THR A 331 -11.11 6.62 23.31
CA THR A 331 -10.67 5.80 24.44
C THR A 331 -11.16 4.35 24.36
N ALA A 332 -12.20 4.08 23.56
CA ALA A 332 -12.68 2.74 23.33
C ALA A 332 -11.68 1.99 22.43
N SER A 333 -11.25 0.82 22.92
CA SER A 333 -10.46 -0.10 22.14
C SER A 333 -11.24 -0.53 20.90
N ARG A 334 -10.54 -0.76 19.78
CA ARG A 334 -11.15 -1.42 18.62
C ARG A 334 -10.96 -2.92 18.75
N LEU A 335 -11.96 -3.69 18.33
CA LEU A 335 -11.91 -5.16 18.31
C LEU A 335 -11.37 -5.63 16.95
N LEU A 336 -10.17 -6.21 16.94
CA LEU A 336 -9.53 -6.78 15.76
C LEU A 336 -9.68 -8.30 15.79
N VAL A 337 -10.22 -8.85 14.73
CA VAL A 337 -10.79 -10.19 14.65
C VAL A 337 -9.93 -11.10 13.79
N GLY A 338 -9.65 -12.31 14.30
CA GLY A 338 -9.18 -13.47 13.56
C GLY A 338 -10.31 -14.50 13.35
N GLU A 339 -9.97 -15.74 12.96
CA GLU A 339 -10.95 -16.83 12.74
C GLU A 339 -11.64 -17.23 14.04
N ASN A 340 -10.86 -17.42 15.11
CA ASN A 340 -11.29 -17.87 16.43
C ASN A 340 -10.60 -17.13 17.58
N ILE A 341 -10.08 -15.94 17.30
CA ILE A 341 -9.32 -15.09 18.22
C ILE A 341 -9.71 -13.63 18.00
N ALA A 342 -9.49 -12.79 19.00
CA ALA A 342 -9.55 -11.34 18.85
C ALA A 342 -8.47 -10.65 19.69
N VAL A 343 -8.15 -9.41 19.31
CA VAL A 343 -7.28 -8.51 20.07
C VAL A 343 -8.00 -7.18 20.20
N GLU A 344 -8.07 -6.62 21.40
CA GLU A 344 -8.64 -5.29 21.64
C GLU A 344 -7.54 -4.28 21.93
N THR A 345 -7.54 -3.14 21.23
CA THR A 345 -6.58 -2.07 21.48
C THR A 345 -7.05 -0.69 20.98
N ASN A 346 -6.73 0.35 21.75
CA ASN A 346 -6.87 1.76 21.35
C ASN A 346 -5.60 2.30 20.64
N SER A 347 -4.48 1.57 20.67
CA SER A 347 -3.20 2.00 20.09
C SER A 347 -3.17 1.81 18.57
N ARG A 348 -3.02 2.91 17.82
CA ARG A 348 -3.00 2.85 16.35
C ARG A 348 -1.83 2.01 15.81
N ALA A 349 -0.65 2.14 16.41
CA ALA A 349 0.53 1.38 15.99
C ALA A 349 0.34 -0.14 16.16
N VAL A 350 -0.30 -0.56 17.26
CA VAL A 350 -0.65 -1.97 17.48
C VAL A 350 -1.66 -2.44 16.43
N ARG A 351 -2.70 -1.65 16.11
CA ARG A 351 -3.69 -2.01 15.07
C ARG A 351 -3.05 -2.14 13.70
N ASP A 352 -2.20 -1.19 13.31
CA ASP A 352 -1.46 -1.26 12.04
C ASP A 352 -0.58 -2.54 11.98
N GLY A 353 0.04 -2.94 13.09
CA GLY A 353 0.76 -4.21 13.25
C GLY A 353 -0.14 -5.45 13.13
N LEU A 354 -1.32 -5.44 13.76
CA LEU A 354 -2.30 -6.54 13.72
C LEU A 354 -2.87 -6.74 12.32
N TYR A 355 -3.04 -5.67 11.53
CA TYR A 355 -3.38 -5.78 10.11
C TYR A 355 -2.29 -6.49 9.30
N GLN A 356 -1.01 -6.38 9.69
CA GLN A 356 0.06 -7.17 9.06
C GLN A 356 -0.07 -8.67 9.36
N LEU A 357 -0.48 -9.00 10.58
CA LEU A 357 -0.80 -10.35 11.03
C LEU A 357 -2.17 -10.86 10.54
N GLN A 358 -2.79 -10.18 9.56
CA GLN A 358 -4.06 -10.55 8.91
C GLN A 358 -5.32 -10.49 9.80
N PHE A 359 -5.23 -9.92 11.02
CA PHE A 359 -6.44 -9.53 11.76
C PHE A 359 -7.16 -8.41 11.02
N LEU A 360 -8.46 -8.25 11.26
CA LEU A 360 -9.28 -7.18 10.70
C LEU A 360 -10.16 -6.54 11.77
N SER A 361 -10.24 -5.21 11.83
CA SER A 361 -11.12 -4.49 12.74
C SER A 361 -12.58 -4.75 12.40
N LEU A 362 -13.39 -5.08 13.40
CA LEU A 362 -14.84 -5.07 13.26
C LEU A 362 -15.33 -3.63 13.17
N ASN A 363 -16.00 -3.28 12.07
CA ASN A 363 -16.67 -2.00 11.90
C ASN A 363 -18.18 -2.23 11.69
N CYS A 364 -19.00 -1.62 12.55
CA CYS A 364 -20.45 -1.68 12.54
C CYS A 364 -21.11 -0.30 12.41
N GLU A 365 -20.37 0.71 11.95
CA GLU A 365 -20.89 2.06 11.71
C GLU A 365 -21.90 2.03 10.54
N PRO A 366 -23.12 2.58 10.71
CA PRO A 366 -24.14 2.57 9.65
C PRO A 366 -23.65 3.23 8.36
N GLY A 367 -23.81 2.54 7.23
CA GLY A 367 -23.38 3.04 5.91
C GLY A 367 -21.86 3.09 5.70
N PHE A 368 -21.06 2.46 6.58
CA PHE A 368 -19.62 2.38 6.43
C PHE A 368 -19.20 1.79 5.08
N ARG A 369 -18.20 2.43 4.46
CA ARG A 369 -17.50 1.96 3.27
C ARG A 369 -16.01 2.18 3.49
N ALA A 370 -15.19 1.16 3.23
CA ALA A 370 -13.76 1.35 3.15
C ALA A 370 -13.37 1.87 1.74
N PRO A 371 -12.35 2.72 1.62
CA PRO A 371 -11.76 3.08 0.34
C PRO A 371 -11.24 1.89 -0.45
N ALA A 372 -11.01 2.13 -1.73
CA ALA A 372 -10.25 1.26 -2.61
C ALA A 372 -8.87 0.90 -2.02
N GLY A 373 -8.61 -0.40 -1.88
CA GLY A 373 -7.29 -0.95 -1.51
C GLY A 373 -7.23 -1.53 -0.10
N TYR A 374 -8.27 -1.31 0.69
CA TYR A 374 -8.43 -1.96 1.98
C TYR A 374 -9.15 -3.30 1.82
N ARG A 375 -8.72 -4.28 2.63
CA ARG A 375 -9.36 -5.59 2.76
C ARG A 375 -10.71 -5.37 3.44
N LEU A 376 -11.74 -6.00 2.88
CA LEU A 376 -13.09 -6.04 3.41
C LEU A 376 -13.55 -7.49 3.38
N GLU A 377 -13.96 -8.01 4.54
CA GLU A 377 -14.54 -9.34 4.68
C GLU A 377 -15.87 -9.28 5.43
N LYS A 378 -16.72 -10.28 5.19
CA LYS A 378 -18.04 -10.36 5.83
C LYS A 378 -17.90 -10.73 7.31
N ALA A 379 -18.43 -9.89 8.19
CA ALA A 379 -18.57 -10.21 9.60
C ALA A 379 -19.62 -11.32 9.83
N GLN A 380 -19.53 -12.04 10.96
CA GLN A 380 -20.54 -13.00 11.39
C GLN A 380 -21.81 -12.31 11.92
N THR A 381 -21.70 -11.02 12.25
CA THR A 381 -22.80 -10.12 12.60
C THR A 381 -23.28 -9.32 11.40
N GLU A 382 -24.60 -9.30 11.20
CA GLU A 382 -25.27 -8.55 10.13
C GLU A 382 -25.10 -7.04 10.30
N GLY A 383 -24.90 -6.31 9.19
CA GLY A 383 -24.64 -4.87 9.22
C GLY A 383 -23.30 -4.47 9.84
N CYS A 384 -22.33 -5.39 9.85
CA CYS A 384 -20.94 -5.12 10.17
C CYS A 384 -20.03 -5.70 9.07
N VAL A 385 -18.81 -5.18 8.98
CA VAL A 385 -17.73 -5.70 8.13
C VAL A 385 -16.46 -5.87 8.95
N LEU A 386 -15.57 -6.73 8.47
CA LEU A 386 -14.19 -6.83 8.95
C LEU A 386 -13.29 -6.07 7.97
N THR A 387 -12.42 -5.18 8.46
CA THR A 387 -11.57 -4.36 7.58
C THR A 387 -10.23 -3.95 8.21
N ASN A 388 -9.24 -3.66 7.37
CA ASN A 388 -8.00 -2.97 7.77
C ASN A 388 -8.05 -1.46 7.50
N TYR A 389 -9.22 -0.91 7.16
CA TYR A 389 -9.43 0.54 7.04
C TYR A 389 -9.83 1.19 8.36
N GLU A 390 -9.27 2.37 8.61
CA GLU A 390 -9.65 3.24 9.70
C GLU A 390 -9.84 4.66 9.19
N LYS A 391 -11.00 5.26 9.53
CA LYS A 391 -11.20 6.71 9.50
C LYS A 391 -10.37 7.38 10.60
#